data_AF-A0A7W9KD75-F1
#
_entry.id   AF-A0A7W9KD75-F1
#
_cell.length_a   1.000
_cell.length_b   1.000
_cell.length_c   1.000
_cell.angle_alpha   90.00
_cell.angle_beta   90.00
_cell.angle_gamma   90.00
#
_symmetry.space_group_name_H-M   'P 1'
#
loop_
_entity.id
_entity.type
_entity.pdbx_description
1 polymer ?
#
loop_
_entity_poly.entity_id
_entity_poly.type
_entity_poly.pdbx_seq_one_letter_code
_entity_poly.pdbx_strand_id
1 'polypeptide(L)'
;MVRGLLAPRWLLVHLLALAAVVACFRLGWWQWDRSQESTGTLQNLGYALQWPLFGLFVPFMYWRMWKLDKERRESEPAAEPVAVEEPEVPVPHSRRSPTEWRSAAPAEPVDDAMAQYNSYLASLSARDGE
;
A
#
# COMPACT_ATOMS: atom_id res chain seq x y z
N MET A 1 -10.36 -1.62 20.02
CA MET A 1 -9.64 -2.24 18.88
C MET A 1 -8.11 -2.02 18.98
N VAL A 2 -7.43 -2.54 20.01
CA VAL A 2 -5.94 -2.46 20.10
C VAL A 2 -5.30 -3.85 20.01
N ARG A 3 -6.11 -4.92 20.14
CA ARG A 3 -5.69 -6.33 20.13
C ARG A 3 -5.17 -6.83 18.77
N GLY A 4 -5.30 -6.03 17.71
CA GLY A 4 -4.75 -6.34 16.38
C GLY A 4 -3.32 -5.86 16.14
N LEU A 5 -2.88 -4.81 16.85
CA LEU A 5 -1.56 -4.17 16.66
C LEU A 5 -0.43 -4.91 17.39
N LEU A 6 -0.76 -5.66 18.45
CA LEU A 6 0.15 -6.51 19.21
C LEU A 6 0.13 -7.97 18.74
N ALA A 7 -0.58 -8.29 17.65
CA ALA A 7 -0.47 -9.62 17.07
C ALA A 7 1.00 -9.86 16.66
N PRO A 8 1.58 -11.06 16.89
CA PRO A 8 3.01 -11.30 16.67
C PRO A 8 3.50 -10.89 15.26
N ARG A 9 2.62 -10.97 14.27
CA ARG A 9 2.89 -10.50 12.90
C ARG A 9 3.24 -9.01 12.81
N TRP A 10 2.60 -8.16 13.61
CA TRP A 10 2.82 -6.71 13.60
C TRP A 10 4.04 -6.32 14.42
N LEU A 11 4.38 -7.05 15.48
CA LEU A 11 5.61 -6.83 16.24
C LEU A 11 6.85 -6.94 15.34
N LEU A 12 6.86 -7.94 14.43
CA LEU A 12 7.94 -8.10 13.46
C LEU A 12 8.06 -6.88 12.53
N VAL A 13 6.95 -6.32 12.07
CA VAL A 13 6.94 -5.12 11.23
C VAL A 13 7.49 -3.91 11.97
N HIS A 14 7.11 -3.69 13.24
CA HIS A 14 7.62 -2.58 14.04
C HIS A 14 9.12 -2.75 14.34
N LEU A 15 9.54 -3.98 14.64
CA LEU A 15 10.95 -4.28 14.89
C LEU A 15 11.79 -4.07 13.62
N LEU A 16 11.29 -4.50 12.46
CA LEU A 16 11.94 -4.28 11.17
C LEU A 16 12.02 -2.78 10.84
N ALA A 17 10.93 -2.03 11.07
CA ALA A 17 10.92 -0.59 10.88
C ALA A 17 11.95 0.10 11.79
N LEU A 18 11.99 -0.26 13.08
CA LEU A 18 12.97 0.27 14.03
C LEU A 18 14.42 -0.07 13.60
N ALA A 19 14.66 -1.30 13.17
CA ALA A 19 15.96 -1.72 12.66
C ALA A 19 16.36 -0.92 11.42
N ALA A 20 15.44 -0.67 10.49
CA ALA A 20 15.67 0.16 9.31
C ALA A 20 15.99 1.62 9.67
N VAL A 21 15.31 2.18 10.68
CA VAL A 21 15.61 3.53 11.20
C VAL A 21 17.04 3.58 11.75
N VAL A 22 17.40 2.63 12.63
CA VAL A 22 18.76 2.54 13.20
C VAL A 22 19.81 2.37 12.10
N ALA A 23 19.54 1.54 11.10
CA ALA A 23 20.43 1.35 9.95
C ALA A 23 20.62 2.65 9.16
N CYS A 24 19.55 3.42 8.91
CA CYS A 24 19.63 4.71 8.23
C CYS A 24 20.50 5.72 8.99
N PHE A 25 20.33 5.84 10.31
CA PHE A 25 21.18 6.72 11.12
C PHE A 25 22.65 6.26 11.14
N ARG A 26 22.88 4.94 11.24
CA ARG A 26 24.24 4.38 11.19
C ARG A 26 24.91 4.65 9.83
N LEU A 27 24.18 4.51 8.73
CA LEU A 27 24.68 4.82 7.38
C LEU A 27 24.95 6.32 7.21
N GLY A 28 24.05 7.17 7.70
CA GLY A 28 24.25 8.63 7.72
C GLY A 28 25.51 9.03 8.49
N TRP A 29 25.71 8.44 9.67
CA TRP A 29 26.91 8.64 10.48
C TRP A 29 28.19 8.20 9.77
N TRP A 30 28.16 7.04 9.13
CA TRP A 30 29.31 6.54 8.37
C TRP A 30 29.63 7.44 7.16
N GLN A 31 28.61 7.92 6.45
CA GLN A 31 28.80 8.85 5.34
C GLN A 31 29.32 10.21 5.79
N TRP A 32 28.87 10.68 6.96
CA TRP A 32 29.38 11.91 7.58
C TRP A 32 30.90 11.79 7.82
N ASP A 33 31.33 10.71 8.48
CA ASP A 33 32.75 10.43 8.72
C ASP A 33 33.53 10.36 7.40
N ARG A 34 33.01 9.60 6.42
CA ARG A 34 33.61 9.45 5.10
C ARG A 34 33.74 10.77 4.32
N SER A 35 32.82 11.71 4.54
CA SER A 35 32.82 13.03 3.90
C SER A 35 33.90 13.96 4.44
N GLN A 36 34.46 13.68 5.62
CA GLN A 36 35.55 14.47 6.23
C GLN A 36 36.96 14.01 5.81
N GLU A 37 37.08 12.86 5.14
CA GLU A 37 38.35 12.41 4.57
C GLU A 37 38.76 13.27 3.36
N SER A 38 40.04 13.28 2.96
CA SER A 38 40.55 14.17 1.89
C SER A 38 39.95 13.92 0.49
N THR A 39 39.16 12.85 0.32
CA THR A 39 38.40 12.51 -0.90
C THR A 39 36.90 12.75 -0.74
N GLY A 40 36.45 13.34 0.37
CA GLY A 40 35.05 13.62 0.64
C GLY A 40 34.47 14.56 -0.41
N THR A 41 33.35 14.17 -1.02
CA THR A 41 32.63 15.01 -1.99
C THR A 41 31.36 15.59 -1.36
N LEU A 42 30.84 16.67 -1.94
CA LEU A 42 29.55 17.25 -1.55
C LEU A 42 28.39 16.23 -1.67
N GLN A 43 28.52 15.25 -2.57
CA GLN A 43 27.56 14.17 -2.74
C GLN A 43 27.53 13.22 -1.53
N ASN A 44 28.69 12.91 -0.93
CA ASN A 44 28.76 12.12 0.30
C ASN A 44 28.04 12.83 1.45
N LEU A 45 28.21 14.15 1.57
CA LEU A 45 27.51 14.96 2.56
C LEU A 45 25.99 14.93 2.33
N GLY A 46 25.56 15.04 1.07
CA GLY A 46 24.16 14.86 0.68
C GLY A 46 23.59 13.54 1.17
N TYR A 47 24.30 12.43 0.95
CA TYR A 47 23.89 11.12 1.47
C TYR A 47 23.90 11.04 3.00
N ALA A 48 24.89 11.65 3.66
CA ALA A 48 24.97 11.70 5.12
C ALA A 48 23.73 12.35 5.75
N LEU A 49 23.14 13.36 5.09
CA LEU A 49 21.90 14.01 5.51
C LEU A 49 20.64 13.28 5.02
N GLN A 50 20.68 12.70 3.82
CA GLN A 50 19.56 11.99 3.21
C GLN A 50 19.15 10.75 4.02
N TRP A 51 20.12 9.95 4.50
CA TRP A 51 19.81 8.73 5.25
C TRP A 51 19.04 9.00 6.55
N PRO A 52 19.46 9.91 7.44
CA PRO A 52 18.68 10.32 8.60
C PRO A 52 17.28 10.85 8.24
N LEU A 53 17.15 11.59 7.14
CA LEU A 53 15.86 12.13 6.70
C LEU A 53 14.85 11.01 6.42
N PHE A 54 15.29 9.96 5.73
CA PHE A 54 14.47 8.77 5.49
C PHE A 54 14.19 7.98 6.77
N GLY A 55 15.18 7.85 7.66
CA GLY A 55 15.00 7.23 8.97
C GLY A 55 13.96 7.95 9.84
N LEU A 56 13.90 9.28 9.78
CA LEU A 56 12.91 10.09 10.51
C LEU A 56 11.54 10.10 9.84
N PHE A 57 11.47 9.95 8.51
CA PHE A 57 10.23 10.01 7.77
C PHE A 57 9.21 8.96 8.22
N VAL A 58 9.65 7.73 8.49
CA VAL A 58 8.78 6.62 8.93
C VAL A 58 8.08 6.90 10.27
N PRO A 59 8.80 7.18 11.38
CA PRO A 59 8.16 7.49 12.67
C PRO A 59 7.36 8.79 12.60
N PHE A 60 7.79 9.78 11.82
CA PHE A 60 7.02 11.00 11.57
C PHE A 60 5.67 10.70 10.91
N MET A 61 5.65 9.89 9.84
CA MET A 61 4.41 9.51 9.17
C MET A 61 3.50 8.69 10.06
N TYR A 62 4.06 7.77 10.85
CA TYR A 62 3.30 7.02 11.85
C TYR A 62 2.62 7.94 12.87
N TRP A 63 3.38 8.87 13.45
CA TRP A 63 2.85 9.85 14.40
C TRP A 63 1.79 10.76 13.76
N ARG A 64 2.04 11.23 12.53
CA ARG A 64 1.11 12.08 11.77
C ARG A 64 -0.20 11.37 11.47
N MET A 65 -0.16 10.11 11.06
CA MET A 65 -1.35 9.29 10.80
C MET A 65 -2.12 9.03 12.09
N TRP A 66 -1.42 8.68 13.17
CA TRP A 66 -2.02 8.49 14.48
C TRP A 66 -2.73 9.77 14.99
N LYS A 67 -2.13 10.94 14.77
CA LYS A 67 -2.74 12.24 15.09
C LYS A 67 -4.02 12.47 14.27
N LEU A 68 -3.98 12.22 12.95
CA LEU A 68 -5.16 12.36 12.07
C LEU A 68 -6.30 11.42 12.47
N ASP A 69 -5.97 10.16 12.78
CA ASP A 69 -6.95 9.17 13.23
C ASP A 69 -7.59 9.56 14.56
N LYS A 70 -6.79 10.13 15.48
CA LYS A 70 -7.29 10.65 16.75
C LYS A 70 -8.24 11.82 16.54
N GLU A 71 -7.83 12.81 15.74
CA GLU A 71 -8.66 13.99 15.42
C GLU A 71 -9.98 13.57 14.74
N ARG A 72 -9.95 12.63 13.78
CA ARG A 72 -11.15 12.07 13.16
C ARG A 72 -12.10 11.44 14.18
N ARG A 73 -11.59 10.63 15.10
CA ARG A 73 -12.40 9.94 16.12
C ARG A 73 -13.00 10.87 17.16
N GLU A 74 -12.32 11.97 17.48
CA GLU A 74 -12.85 13.02 18.36
C GLU A 74 -13.91 13.88 17.64
N SER A 75 -13.78 14.03 16.32
CA SER A 75 -14.70 14.81 15.48
C SER A 75 -15.96 14.04 15.08
N GLU A 76 -15.89 12.72 14.99
CA GLU A 76 -17.05 11.84 14.81
C GLU A 76 -17.72 11.69 16.19
N PRO A 77 -18.82 12.41 16.49
CA PRO A 77 -19.62 12.08 17.67
C PRO A 77 -20.01 10.62 17.54
N ALA A 78 -19.91 9.87 18.65
CA ALA A 78 -20.28 8.45 18.69
C ALA A 78 -21.62 8.31 17.98
N ALA A 79 -21.60 7.75 16.78
CA ALA A 79 -22.82 7.51 16.03
C ALA A 79 -23.67 6.64 16.96
N GLU A 80 -24.70 7.23 17.55
CA GLU A 80 -25.69 6.45 18.25
C GLU A 80 -26.12 5.39 17.25
N PRO A 81 -26.19 4.11 17.67
CA PRO A 81 -26.72 3.08 16.79
C PRO A 81 -28.17 3.48 16.55
N VAL A 82 -28.41 4.23 15.46
CA VAL A 82 -29.72 4.36 14.88
C VAL A 82 -30.06 2.93 14.55
N ALA A 83 -30.94 2.36 15.36
CA ALA A 83 -31.57 1.09 15.11
C ALA A 83 -32.27 1.26 13.77
N VAL A 84 -31.55 0.93 12.70
CA VAL A 84 -32.13 0.62 11.42
C VAL A 84 -32.90 -0.65 11.71
N GLU A 85 -34.20 -0.50 11.93
CA GLU A 85 -35.14 -1.61 11.89
C GLU A 85 -35.05 -2.16 10.47
N GLU A 86 -34.18 -3.14 10.32
CA GLU A 86 -33.89 -3.85 9.08
C GLU A 86 -35.14 -4.67 8.75
N PRO A 87 -35.89 -4.37 7.67
CA PRO A 87 -36.91 -5.29 7.20
C PRO A 87 -36.18 -6.59 6.84
N GLU A 88 -36.64 -7.68 7.43
CA GLU A 88 -36.11 -9.02 7.26
C GLU A 88 -36.09 -9.40 5.77
N VAL A 89 -34.92 -9.25 5.13
CA VAL A 89 -34.65 -9.78 3.79
C VAL A 89 -33.76 -11.01 3.97
N PRO A 90 -34.30 -12.22 3.86
CA PRO A 90 -33.53 -13.43 4.09
C PRO A 90 -32.72 -13.79 2.85
N VAL A 91 -31.45 -13.36 2.75
CA VAL A 91 -30.43 -14.12 2.00
C VAL A 91 -29.02 -13.88 2.57
N PRO A 92 -28.29 -14.94 2.98
CA PRO A 92 -26.92 -14.80 3.45
C PRO A 92 -25.98 -14.52 2.27
N HIS A 93 -25.53 -13.27 2.13
CA HIS A 93 -24.45 -12.95 1.21
C HIS A 93 -23.11 -13.23 1.88
N SER A 94 -22.60 -14.42 1.57
CA SER A 94 -21.20 -14.81 1.71
C SER A 94 -20.27 -13.64 1.34
N ARG A 95 -19.23 -13.45 2.14
CA ARG A 95 -18.12 -12.53 1.85
C ARG A 95 -17.69 -12.70 0.40
N ARG A 96 -17.72 -11.61 -0.38
CA ARG A 96 -17.27 -11.57 -1.76
C ARG A 96 -15.91 -12.22 -1.87
N SER A 97 -15.82 -13.28 -2.68
CA SER A 97 -14.55 -13.91 -3.01
C SER A 97 -13.85 -13.05 -4.08
N PRO A 98 -12.51 -12.91 -4.07
CA PRO A 98 -11.77 -12.11 -5.05
C PRO A 98 -11.94 -12.52 -6.52
N THR A 99 -12.73 -13.54 -6.84
CA THR A 99 -12.95 -14.09 -8.18
C THR A 99 -14.24 -13.63 -8.85
N GLU A 100 -15.17 -12.98 -8.13
CA GLU A 100 -16.49 -12.61 -8.68
C GLU A 100 -16.43 -11.51 -9.75
N TRP A 101 -15.39 -10.66 -9.78
CA TRP A 101 -15.24 -9.64 -10.82
C TRP A 101 -15.03 -10.22 -12.22
N ARG A 102 -14.65 -11.50 -12.33
CA ARG A 102 -14.47 -12.19 -13.61
C ARG A 102 -15.78 -12.59 -14.27
N SER A 103 -16.87 -12.67 -13.50
CA SER A 103 -18.13 -13.27 -13.95
C SER A 103 -19.27 -12.26 -14.12
N ALA A 104 -19.06 -10.99 -13.76
CA ALA A 104 -20.08 -9.94 -13.80
C ALA A 104 -19.88 -8.94 -14.95
N ALA A 105 -19.37 -9.39 -16.11
CA ALA A 105 -19.49 -8.61 -17.33
C ALA A 105 -20.90 -8.83 -17.90
N PRO A 106 -21.71 -7.78 -18.12
CA PRO A 106 -22.94 -7.91 -18.90
C PRO A 106 -22.59 -8.48 -20.27
N ALA A 107 -23.31 -9.51 -20.72
CA ALA A 107 -23.29 -9.95 -22.11
C ALA A 107 -24.04 -8.92 -22.96
N GLU A 108 -23.46 -7.73 -23.09
CA GLU A 108 -23.77 -6.78 -24.15
C GLU A 108 -23.51 -7.48 -25.50
N PRO A 109 -24.27 -7.17 -26.58
CA PRO A 109 -23.97 -7.65 -27.92
C PRO A 109 -22.72 -6.92 -28.46
N VAL A 110 -21.58 -7.20 -27.84
CA VAL A 110 -20.23 -6.72 -28.17
C VAL A 110 -19.56 -7.64 -29.21
N ASP A 111 -20.24 -8.71 -29.61
CA ASP A 111 -19.58 -9.90 -30.15
C ASP A 111 -19.27 -9.83 -31.65
N ASP A 112 -19.93 -8.97 -32.44
CA ASP A 112 -19.68 -8.97 -33.90
C ASP A 112 -18.37 -8.27 -34.28
N ALA A 113 -18.04 -7.17 -33.61
CA ALA A 113 -16.79 -6.44 -33.83
C ALA A 113 -15.59 -7.16 -33.18
N MET A 114 -15.80 -7.74 -32.00
CA MET A 114 -14.75 -8.46 -31.28
C MET A 114 -14.40 -9.79 -31.99
N ALA A 115 -15.40 -10.51 -32.51
CA ALA A 115 -15.16 -11.72 -33.32
C ALA A 115 -14.40 -11.42 -34.60
N GLN A 116 -14.74 -10.33 -35.31
CA GLN A 116 -13.99 -9.87 -36.49
C GLN A 116 -12.55 -9.54 -36.14
N TYR A 117 -12.31 -8.81 -35.03
CA TYR A 117 -10.96 -8.46 -34.59
C TYR A 117 -10.13 -9.71 -34.22
N ASN A 118 -10.72 -10.64 -33.49
CA ASN A 118 -10.07 -11.90 -33.12
C ASN A 118 -9.73 -12.76 -34.35
N SER A 119 -10.62 -12.80 -35.36
CA SER A 119 -10.35 -13.51 -36.63
C SER A 119 -9.22 -12.86 -37.43
N TYR A 120 -9.15 -11.53 -37.42
CA TYR A 120 -8.07 -10.78 -38.07
C TYR A 120 -6.72 -11.06 -37.39
N LEU A 121 -6.65 -11.04 -36.06
CA LEU A 121 -5.44 -11.39 -35.32
C LEU A 121 -4.98 -12.83 -35.60
N ALA A 122 -5.92 -13.78 -35.69
CA ALA A 122 -5.60 -15.16 -36.05
C ALA A 122 -5.05 -15.30 -37.48
N SER A 123 -5.52 -14.47 -38.42
CA SER A 123 -4.99 -14.45 -39.79
C SER A 123 -3.57 -13.89 -39.89
N LEU A 124 -3.23 -12.91 -39.02
CA LEU A 124 -1.88 -12.36 -38.92
C LEU A 124 -0.92 -13.36 -38.29
N SER A 125 -1.30 -14.01 -37.18
CA SER A 125 -0.44 -14.99 -36.52
C SER A 125 -0.14 -16.20 -37.41
N ALA A 126 -1.09 -16.61 -38.25
CA ALA A 126 -0.86 -17.67 -39.24
C ALA A 126 0.15 -17.27 -40.33
N ARG A 127 0.22 -15.98 -40.69
CA ARG A 127 1.18 -15.46 -41.69
C ARG A 127 2.57 -15.21 -41.13
N ASP A 128 2.66 -14.85 -39.85
CA ASP A 128 3.95 -14.61 -39.16
C ASP A 128 4.63 -15.93 -38.74
N GLY A 129 3.89 -17.03 -38.70
CA GLY A 129 4.38 -18.37 -38.32
C GLY A 129 4.84 -19.26 -39.48
N GLU A 130 4.70 -18.81 -40.73
CA GLU A 130 5.30 -19.41 -41.94
C GLU A 130 6.59 -18.67 -42.32
#